data_AF-A0A9P0JVU4-F1
#
_entry.id   AF-A0A9P0JVU4-F1
#
_cell.length_a   1.000
_cell.length_b   1.000
_cell.length_c   1.000
_cell.angle_alpha   90.00
_cell.angle_beta   90.00
_cell.angle_gamma   90.00
#
_symmetry.space_group_name_H-M   'P 1'
#
loop_
_entity.id
_entity.type
_entity.pdbx_description
1 polymer ?
#
loop_
_entity_poly.entity_id
_entity_poly.type
_entity_poly.pdbx_seq_one_letter_code
_entity_poly.pdbx_strand_id
1 'polypeptide(L)'
;MMAHVWNQIRPPWFEAMTDFVDPLLQITSDTVSSAVESGATMYQAMALTLSCLSLLWDCVHPVLRKIADLLQNYMPFNVVPLHQSCLLQIVVNALYTKFLNDSQALAKNKVCVDKDKVRQKISVTSAEASYQSKDEILLAVAEALCSVDEDNKHTDQIEEFLENAKNTDKVTSALDRIESTSQMADLLVSDILMTDNGKCSLKTLFHFIKGNKEWIYQQLGVSGDKSRVQEASRSKPAQLSLTHTMFHIGYHKFDELLTGECKPHWLNLLQAPMGLRPEKVWSHLSSRWDFRNAYSSNLPAHQNEIISYISSLFKQYVK
;
A
#
# COMPACT_ATOMS: atom_id res chain seq x y z
N MET A 1 7.73 -15.70 -31.09
CA MET A 1 8.32 -15.93 -29.76
C MET A 1 7.29 -15.49 -28.72
N MET A 2 6.18 -16.23 -28.60
CA MET A 2 5.03 -15.83 -27.77
C MET A 2 5.13 -16.43 -26.36
N ALA A 3 5.88 -15.82 -25.43
CA ALA A 3 6.11 -16.45 -24.12
C ALA A 3 6.21 -15.51 -22.91
N HIS A 4 5.63 -14.31 -22.94
CA HIS A 4 5.42 -13.49 -21.74
C HIS A 4 3.94 -13.07 -21.63
N VAL A 5 3.06 -14.06 -21.76
CA VAL A 5 1.59 -13.91 -21.75
C VAL A 5 1.16 -13.27 -20.42
N TRP A 6 0.89 -11.99 -20.52
CA TRP A 6 0.24 -11.08 -19.58
C TRP A 6 -0.92 -11.78 -18.85
N ASN A 7 -0.65 -12.30 -17.65
CA ASN A 7 -1.71 -12.90 -16.86
C ASN A 7 -2.69 -11.80 -16.44
N GLN A 8 -3.92 -11.85 -16.95
CA GLN A 8 -5.00 -10.95 -16.55
C GLN A 8 -5.41 -11.16 -15.09
N ILE A 9 -5.10 -12.32 -14.50
CA ILE A 9 -5.28 -12.57 -13.07
C ILE A 9 -4.08 -11.98 -12.35
N ARG A 10 -4.23 -10.74 -11.91
CA ARG A 10 -3.20 -10.00 -11.19
C ARG A 10 -3.40 -10.14 -9.69
N PRO A 11 -2.31 -10.21 -8.92
CA PRO A 11 -2.42 -10.08 -7.48
C PRO A 11 -2.89 -8.66 -7.12
N PRO A 12 -3.64 -8.47 -6.02
CA PRO A 12 -4.23 -7.17 -5.67
C PRO A 12 -3.24 -6.01 -5.56
N TRP A 13 -1.98 -6.29 -5.18
CA TRP A 13 -0.92 -5.29 -5.09
C TRP A 13 -0.50 -4.74 -6.46
N PHE A 14 -0.56 -5.56 -7.51
CA PHE A 14 -0.19 -5.14 -8.87
C PHE A 14 -1.34 -4.36 -9.51
N GLU A 15 -2.59 -4.75 -9.23
CA GLU A 15 -3.76 -4.00 -9.70
C GLU A 15 -3.77 -2.57 -9.14
N ALA A 16 -3.46 -2.41 -7.84
CA ALA A 16 -3.32 -1.09 -7.24
C ALA A 16 -2.21 -0.23 -7.88
N MET A 17 -1.18 -0.86 -8.48
CA MET A 17 -0.14 -0.12 -9.22
C MET A 17 -0.65 0.36 -10.57
N THR A 18 -1.52 -0.42 -11.23
CA THR A 18 -2.10 -0.02 -12.51
C THR A 18 -3.10 1.13 -12.39
N ASP A 19 -3.72 1.31 -11.22
CA ASP A 19 -4.58 2.46 -10.93
C ASP A 19 -3.84 3.80 -11.06
N PHE A 20 -2.52 3.85 -10.78
CA PHE A 20 -1.73 5.08 -10.97
C PHE A 20 -1.57 5.47 -12.44
N VAL A 21 -1.77 4.52 -13.37
CA VAL A 21 -1.66 4.73 -14.81
C VAL A 21 -2.98 5.22 -15.41
N ASP A 22 -4.10 5.13 -14.67
CA ASP A 22 -5.45 5.43 -15.15
C ASP A 22 -5.61 6.75 -15.94
N PRO A 23 -4.97 7.88 -15.53
CA PRO A 23 -5.04 9.13 -16.30
C PRO A 23 -4.57 9.01 -17.75
N LEU A 24 -3.66 8.07 -18.04
CA LEU A 24 -3.13 7.83 -19.38
C LEU A 24 -4.05 6.96 -20.23
N LEU A 25 -4.83 6.09 -19.60
CA LEU A 25 -5.45 4.95 -20.26
C LEU A 25 -6.56 5.36 -21.22
N GLN A 26 -7.49 6.21 -20.78
CA GLN A 26 -8.65 6.58 -21.61
C GLN A 26 -8.25 7.41 -22.84
N ILE A 27 -7.42 8.44 -22.64
CA ILE A 27 -7.00 9.34 -23.73
C ILE A 27 -6.20 8.57 -24.78
N THR A 28 -5.27 7.72 -24.34
CA THR A 28 -4.47 6.90 -25.25
C THR A 28 -5.36 5.91 -26.00
N SER A 29 -6.31 5.26 -25.32
CA SER A 29 -7.25 4.32 -25.95
C SER A 29 -8.07 4.96 -27.07
N ASP A 30 -8.68 6.12 -26.79
CA ASP A 30 -9.53 6.84 -27.75
C ASP A 30 -8.72 7.40 -28.92
N THR A 31 -7.53 7.95 -28.66
CA THR A 31 -6.66 8.55 -29.68
C THR A 31 -6.16 7.50 -30.66
N VAL A 32 -5.66 6.36 -30.15
CA VAL A 32 -5.13 5.28 -30.97
C VAL A 32 -6.25 4.61 -31.77
N SER A 33 -7.41 4.37 -31.15
CA SER A 33 -8.56 3.79 -31.85
C SER A 33 -9.04 4.68 -33.00
N SER A 34 -9.15 5.99 -32.76
CA SER A 34 -9.60 6.95 -33.79
C SER A 34 -8.58 7.07 -34.94
N ALA A 35 -7.29 6.95 -34.64
CA ALA A 35 -6.24 6.96 -35.65
C ALA A 35 -6.32 5.72 -36.55
N VAL A 36 -6.53 4.53 -35.98
CA VAL A 36 -6.69 3.29 -36.76
C VAL A 36 -7.99 3.29 -37.56
N GLU A 37 -9.09 3.81 -37.01
CA GLU A 37 -10.33 4.04 -37.76
C GLU A 37 -10.14 4.97 -38.97
N SER A 38 -9.24 5.94 -38.85
CA SER A 38 -8.88 6.87 -39.94
C SER A 38 -7.89 6.28 -40.95
N GLY A 39 -7.49 5.02 -40.80
CA GLY A 39 -6.59 4.32 -41.72
C GLY A 39 -5.11 4.32 -41.32
N ALA A 40 -4.77 4.67 -40.08
CA ALA A 40 -3.40 4.52 -39.60
C ALA A 40 -2.98 3.04 -39.56
N THR A 41 -1.76 2.76 -39.99
CA THR A 41 -1.17 1.41 -39.88
C THR A 41 -0.89 1.05 -38.42
N MET A 42 -0.82 -0.25 -38.09
CA MET A 42 -0.49 -0.68 -36.73
C MET A 42 0.87 -0.18 -36.24
N TYR A 43 1.86 -0.05 -37.13
CA TYR A 43 3.15 0.57 -36.82
C TYR A 43 2.97 2.04 -36.37
N GLN A 44 2.17 2.82 -37.11
CA GLN A 44 1.87 4.20 -36.74
C GLN A 44 1.05 4.28 -35.44
N ALA A 45 0.13 3.36 -35.22
CA ALA A 45 -0.68 3.26 -34.01
C ALA A 45 0.18 2.99 -32.77
N MET A 46 1.18 2.12 -32.86
CA MET A 46 2.12 1.84 -31.77
C MET A 46 3.04 3.03 -31.48
N ALA A 47 3.60 3.66 -32.51
CA ALA A 47 4.37 4.90 -32.35
C ALA A 47 3.54 6.02 -31.70
N LEU A 48 2.27 6.15 -32.09
CA LEU A 48 1.32 7.08 -31.50
C LEU A 48 1.02 6.75 -30.03
N THR A 49 0.87 5.46 -29.70
CA THR A 49 0.66 5.00 -28.32
C THR A 49 1.82 5.43 -27.42
N LEU A 50 3.07 5.19 -27.85
CA LEU A 50 4.27 5.61 -27.12
C LEU A 50 4.39 7.13 -27.02
N SER A 51 4.03 7.85 -28.08
CA SER A 51 4.01 9.32 -28.08
C SER A 51 2.99 9.88 -27.08
N CYS A 52 1.78 9.30 -27.01
CA CYS A 52 0.76 9.65 -26.03
C CYS A 52 1.25 9.38 -24.60
N LEU A 53 1.92 8.25 -24.37
CA LEU A 53 2.50 7.92 -23.07
C LEU A 53 3.57 8.92 -22.64
N SER A 54 4.45 9.34 -23.56
CA SER A 54 5.49 10.33 -23.26
C SER A 54 4.89 11.71 -22.97
N LEU A 55 3.91 12.16 -23.77
CA LEU A 55 3.28 13.47 -23.61
C LEU A 55 2.50 13.59 -22.30
N LEU A 56 1.82 12.52 -21.89
CA LEU A 56 0.94 12.51 -20.74
C LEU A 56 1.64 12.01 -19.46
N TRP A 57 2.92 11.65 -19.53
CA TRP A 57 3.66 11.08 -18.40
C TRP A 57 3.63 11.96 -17.15
N ASP A 58 3.64 13.29 -17.34
CA ASP A 58 3.57 14.26 -16.24
C ASP A 58 2.25 14.22 -15.44
N CYS A 59 1.21 13.58 -15.97
CA CYS A 59 -0.06 13.37 -15.26
C CYS A 59 -0.06 12.13 -14.35
N VAL A 60 0.98 11.29 -14.42
CA VAL A 60 1.09 10.05 -13.64
C VAL A 60 1.63 10.35 -12.25
N HIS A 61 1.13 9.64 -11.24
CA HIS A 61 1.61 9.80 -9.87
C HIS A 61 3.09 9.37 -9.76
N PRO A 62 4.00 10.19 -9.21
CA PRO A 62 5.44 9.93 -9.20
C PRO A 62 5.84 8.66 -8.42
N VAL A 63 5.00 8.22 -7.48
CA VAL A 63 5.18 6.95 -6.76
C VAL A 63 5.26 5.75 -7.69
N LEU A 64 4.61 5.76 -8.85
CA LEU A 64 4.68 4.65 -9.80
C LEU A 64 6.11 4.39 -10.26
N ARG A 65 6.87 5.45 -10.55
CA ARG A 65 8.29 5.34 -10.96
C ARG A 65 9.14 4.76 -9.82
N LYS A 66 8.98 5.29 -8.61
CA LYS A 66 9.67 4.80 -7.40
C LYS A 66 9.41 3.30 -7.17
N ILE A 67 8.15 2.87 -7.32
CA ILE A 67 7.75 1.45 -7.22
C ILE A 67 8.41 0.62 -8.33
N ALA A 68 8.37 1.09 -9.57
CA ALA A 68 8.95 0.38 -10.71
C ALA A 68 10.48 0.21 -10.57
N ASP A 69 11.18 1.23 -10.08
CA ASP A 69 12.62 1.16 -9.82
C ASP A 69 12.94 0.19 -8.66
N LEU A 70 12.15 0.19 -7.60
CA LEU A 70 12.27 -0.82 -6.52
C LEU A 70 12.06 -2.24 -7.08
N LEU A 71 11.01 -2.46 -7.86
CA LEU A 71 10.73 -3.75 -8.48
C LEU A 71 11.86 -4.19 -9.43
N GLN A 72 12.43 -3.25 -10.18
CA GLN A 72 13.57 -3.51 -11.06
C GLN A 72 14.80 -4.01 -10.27
N ASN A 73 15.06 -3.44 -9.10
CA ASN A 73 16.18 -3.83 -8.24
C ASN A 73 16.01 -5.20 -7.57
N TYR A 74 14.77 -5.59 -7.28
CA TYR A 74 14.45 -6.88 -6.64
C TYR A 74 14.10 -7.99 -7.65
N MET A 75 14.18 -7.71 -8.95
CA MET A 75 13.84 -8.69 -9.97
C MET A 75 14.88 -9.82 -10.04
N PRO A 76 14.46 -11.09 -10.08
CA PRO A 76 15.39 -12.20 -10.27
C PRO A 76 15.97 -12.20 -11.70
N PHE A 77 17.22 -12.65 -11.82
CA PHE A 77 18.02 -12.66 -13.04
C PHE A 77 17.44 -13.48 -14.21
N ASN A 78 16.40 -14.28 -13.97
CA ASN A 78 15.74 -15.10 -14.98
C ASN A 78 14.49 -14.44 -15.58
N VAL A 79 14.08 -13.27 -15.10
CA VAL A 79 12.94 -12.52 -15.61
C VAL A 79 13.46 -11.29 -16.36
N VAL A 80 13.03 -11.14 -17.61
CA VAL A 80 13.36 -9.98 -18.44
C VAL A 80 12.05 -9.24 -18.75
N PRO A 81 11.84 -8.04 -18.21
CA PRO A 81 10.66 -7.24 -18.50
C PRO A 81 10.77 -6.64 -19.91
N LEU A 82 9.65 -6.15 -20.46
CA LEU A 82 9.62 -5.49 -21.77
C LEU A 82 10.68 -4.37 -21.82
N HIS A 83 11.54 -4.41 -22.84
CA HIS A 83 12.66 -3.48 -23.01
C HIS A 83 13.54 -3.32 -21.75
N GLN A 84 13.71 -4.39 -20.96
CA GLN A 84 14.45 -4.38 -19.69
C GLN A 84 13.94 -3.34 -18.66
N SER A 85 12.69 -2.87 -18.80
CA SER A 85 12.07 -1.87 -17.93
C SER A 85 10.78 -2.37 -17.28
N CYS A 86 10.80 -2.52 -15.95
CA CYS A 86 9.60 -2.74 -15.13
C CYS A 86 8.52 -1.69 -15.38
N LEU A 87 8.92 -0.42 -15.54
CA LEU A 87 7.99 0.69 -15.72
C LEU A 87 7.18 0.50 -16.99
N LEU A 88 7.87 0.24 -18.10
CA LEU A 88 7.23 0.03 -19.39
C LEU A 88 6.29 -1.18 -19.33
N GLN A 89 6.74 -2.27 -18.69
CA GLN A 89 5.91 -3.45 -18.46
C GLN A 89 4.61 -3.11 -17.71
N ILE A 90 4.67 -2.31 -16.64
CA ILE A 90 3.46 -1.95 -15.86
C ILE A 90 2.49 -1.11 -16.69
N VAL A 91 3.00 -0.09 -17.39
CA VAL A 91 2.20 0.84 -18.19
C VAL A 91 1.54 0.12 -19.37
N VAL A 92 2.31 -0.70 -20.09
CA VAL A 92 1.79 -1.49 -21.21
C VAL A 92 0.76 -2.53 -20.72
N ASN A 93 0.93 -3.10 -19.52
CA ASN A 93 -0.06 -4.02 -18.95
C ASN A 93 -1.39 -3.31 -18.69
N ALA A 94 -1.32 -2.11 -18.11
CA ALA A 94 -2.49 -1.29 -17.82
C ALA A 94 -3.24 -0.93 -19.12
N LEU A 95 -2.51 -0.50 -20.17
CA LEU A 95 -3.07 -0.23 -21.49
C LEU A 95 -3.68 -1.46 -22.16
N TYR A 96 -3.00 -2.60 -22.11
CA TYR A 96 -3.50 -3.85 -22.66
C TYR A 96 -4.84 -4.25 -22.03
N THR A 97 -4.95 -4.19 -20.70
CA THR A 97 -6.21 -4.46 -20.00
C THR A 97 -7.28 -3.42 -20.32
N LYS A 98 -6.91 -2.15 -20.49
CA LYS A 98 -7.86 -1.11 -20.93
C LYS A 98 -8.47 -1.43 -22.29
N PHE A 99 -7.62 -1.75 -23.29
CA PHE A 99 -8.09 -2.11 -24.63
C PHE A 99 -9.01 -3.34 -24.62
N LEU A 100 -8.68 -4.36 -23.82
CA LEU A 100 -9.54 -5.53 -23.66
C LEU A 100 -10.89 -5.18 -23.02
N ASN A 101 -10.89 -4.37 -21.96
CA ASN A 101 -12.12 -3.97 -21.27
C ASN A 101 -13.03 -3.11 -22.16
N ASP A 102 -12.44 -2.15 -22.88
CA ASP A 102 -13.17 -1.27 -23.82
C ASP A 102 -13.75 -2.09 -24.99
N SER A 103 -12.97 -3.04 -25.53
CA SER A 103 -13.44 -3.97 -26.58
C SER A 103 -14.61 -4.83 -26.09
N GLN A 104 -14.51 -5.40 -24.88
CA GLN A 104 -15.58 -6.20 -24.27
C GLN A 104 -16.83 -5.39 -23.95
N ALA A 105 -16.69 -4.14 -23.52
CA ALA A 105 -17.81 -3.25 -23.26
C ALA A 105 -18.59 -2.95 -24.54
N LEU A 106 -17.88 -2.68 -25.65
CA LEU A 106 -18.48 -2.47 -26.96
C LEU A 106 -19.14 -3.74 -27.51
N ALA A 107 -18.54 -4.91 -27.33
CA ALA A 107 -19.11 -6.19 -27.73
C ALA A 107 -20.40 -6.54 -26.94
N LYS A 108 -20.43 -6.27 -25.62
CA LYS A 108 -21.64 -6.45 -24.80
C LYS A 108 -22.77 -5.52 -25.23
N ASN A 109 -22.44 -4.28 -25.60
CA ASN A 109 -23.42 -3.32 -26.10
C ASN A 109 -24.01 -3.75 -27.46
N LYS A 110 -23.23 -4.37 -28.35
CA LYS A 110 -23.75 -5.01 -29.58
C LYS A 110 -24.77 -6.11 -29.27
N VAL A 111 -24.47 -7.05 -28.37
CA VAL A 111 -25.36 -8.18 -28.04
C VAL A 111 -26.70 -7.74 -27.45
N CYS A 112 -26.76 -6.60 -26.77
CA CYS A 112 -28.01 -6.01 -26.28
C CYS A 112 -28.86 -5.34 -27.38
N VAL A 113 -28.25 -4.93 -28.49
CA VAL A 113 -28.91 -4.24 -29.61
C VAL A 113 -29.29 -5.21 -30.74
N ASP A 114 -28.58 -6.33 -30.90
CA ASP A 114 -28.67 -7.21 -32.07
C ASP A 114 -29.63 -8.41 -31.95
N LYS A 115 -30.66 -8.33 -31.08
CA LYS A 115 -31.73 -9.35 -31.10
C LYS A 115 -32.65 -9.26 -32.33
N ASP A 116 -32.53 -8.23 -33.16
CA ASP A 116 -33.48 -8.00 -34.25
C ASP A 116 -32.92 -8.00 -35.68
N LYS A 117 -31.61 -8.15 -35.96
CA LYS A 117 -31.13 -8.13 -37.36
C LYS A 117 -30.10 -9.20 -37.76
N VAL A 118 -30.68 -10.29 -38.27
CA VAL A 118 -30.36 -10.86 -39.60
C VAL A 118 -29.04 -11.63 -39.78
N ARG A 119 -29.25 -12.95 -39.97
CA ARG A 119 -28.53 -13.90 -40.83
C ARG A 119 -27.74 -13.27 -42.00
N GLN A 120 -26.61 -13.92 -42.31
CA GLN A 120 -26.03 -14.11 -43.65
C GLN A 120 -25.12 -13.00 -44.21
N LYS A 121 -23.80 -13.23 -44.19
CA LYS A 121 -23.04 -13.71 -45.37
C LYS A 121 -21.58 -14.00 -45.01
N ILE A 122 -21.18 -15.24 -45.24
CA ILE A 122 -19.78 -15.65 -45.35
C ILE A 122 -19.29 -15.19 -46.73
N SER A 123 -18.21 -14.41 -46.77
CA SER A 123 -17.41 -14.25 -47.99
C SER A 123 -15.94 -14.15 -47.60
N VAL A 124 -15.17 -15.10 -48.14
CA VAL A 124 -13.73 -15.23 -48.01
C VAL A 124 -13.09 -14.40 -49.10
N THR A 125 -12.24 -13.42 -48.76
CA THR A 125 -11.16 -12.92 -49.63
C THR A 125 -10.02 -12.34 -48.80
N SER A 126 -8.82 -12.61 -49.29
CA SER A 126 -7.47 -12.39 -48.78
C SER A 126 -7.07 -10.95 -48.43
N ALA A 127 -6.36 -10.82 -47.30
CA ALA A 127 -5.18 -9.97 -47.06
C ALA A 127 -5.28 -8.47 -47.33
N GLU A 128 -6.20 -7.80 -46.65
CA GLU A 128 -6.07 -6.44 -46.11
C GLU A 128 -7.09 -6.37 -44.97
N ALA A 129 -6.63 -6.28 -43.71
CA ALA A 129 -7.51 -6.33 -42.54
C ALA A 129 -8.33 -5.05 -42.47
N SER A 130 -9.43 -5.00 -43.22
CA SER A 130 -10.43 -3.95 -43.12
C SER A 130 -11.23 -4.19 -41.84
N TYR A 131 -10.83 -3.53 -40.76
CA TYR A 131 -11.53 -3.62 -39.47
C TYR A 131 -12.94 -3.08 -39.63
N GLN A 132 -13.96 -3.91 -39.38
CA GLN A 132 -15.35 -3.53 -39.62
C GLN A 132 -15.98 -2.86 -38.40
N SER A 133 -15.39 -3.04 -37.22
CA SER A 133 -15.90 -2.44 -35.99
C SER A 133 -14.83 -2.12 -34.96
N LYS A 134 -15.13 -1.14 -34.10
CA LYS A 134 -14.21 -0.57 -33.10
C LYS A 134 -13.70 -1.59 -32.07
N ASP A 135 -14.49 -2.61 -31.76
CA ASP A 135 -14.11 -3.76 -30.92
C ASP A 135 -12.95 -4.57 -31.53
N GLU A 136 -12.98 -4.83 -32.84
CA GLU A 136 -11.92 -5.52 -33.59
C GLU A 136 -10.63 -4.68 -33.66
N ILE A 137 -10.79 -3.36 -33.83
CA ILE A 137 -9.67 -2.41 -33.82
C ILE A 137 -8.95 -2.45 -32.48
N LEU A 138 -9.69 -2.31 -31.38
CA LEU A 138 -9.13 -2.34 -30.03
C LEU A 138 -8.40 -3.65 -29.73
N LEU A 139 -8.95 -4.78 -30.18
CA LEU A 139 -8.32 -6.08 -30.00
C LEU A 139 -7.03 -6.20 -30.82
N ALA A 140 -7.05 -5.76 -32.08
CA ALA A 140 -5.87 -5.79 -32.94
C ALA A 140 -4.77 -4.83 -32.46
N VAL A 141 -5.13 -3.66 -31.92
CA VAL A 141 -4.20 -2.74 -31.25
C VAL A 141 -3.61 -3.39 -29.99
N ALA A 142 -4.41 -4.09 -29.18
CA ALA A 142 -3.93 -4.79 -28.00
C ALA A 142 -2.93 -5.92 -28.35
N GLU A 143 -3.16 -6.66 -29.44
CA GLU A 143 -2.23 -7.67 -29.95
C GLU A 143 -0.95 -7.03 -30.49
N ALA A 144 -1.06 -5.94 -31.26
CA ALA A 144 0.09 -5.20 -31.77
C ALA A 144 0.96 -4.61 -30.64
N LEU A 145 0.34 -4.21 -29.53
CA LEU A 145 1.04 -3.71 -28.35
C LEU A 145 1.91 -4.79 -27.69
N CYS A 146 1.52 -6.06 -27.80
CA CYS A 146 2.32 -7.17 -27.26
C CYS A 146 3.62 -7.41 -28.05
N SER A 147 3.70 -6.91 -29.28
CA SER A 147 4.88 -6.98 -30.16
C SER A 147 5.49 -5.61 -30.43
N VAL A 148 5.23 -4.62 -29.56
CA VAL A 148 5.67 -3.22 -29.76
C VAL A 148 7.18 -3.07 -29.93
N ASP A 149 7.99 -3.92 -29.30
CA ASP A 149 9.45 -3.89 -29.43
C ASP A 149 10.02 -5.12 -30.17
N GLU A 150 9.18 -5.86 -30.91
CA GLU A 150 9.67 -6.94 -31.76
C GLU A 150 10.51 -6.38 -32.90
N ASP A 151 11.75 -6.87 -33.03
CA ASP A 151 12.77 -6.44 -34.00
C ASP A 151 13.24 -4.99 -33.82
N ASN A 152 13.19 -4.45 -32.59
CA ASN A 152 13.64 -3.09 -32.26
C ASN A 152 12.91 -1.99 -33.06
N LYS A 153 11.65 -2.23 -33.46
CA LYS A 153 10.89 -1.33 -34.34
C LYS A 153 10.58 0.04 -33.71
N HIS A 154 10.39 0.06 -32.40
CA HIS A 154 9.99 1.26 -31.65
C HIS A 154 10.96 1.59 -30.51
N THR A 155 12.19 1.05 -30.56
CA THR A 155 13.21 1.20 -29.51
C THR A 155 13.51 2.66 -29.19
N ASP A 156 13.72 3.51 -30.19
CA ASP A 156 14.04 4.93 -29.98
C ASP A 156 12.93 5.67 -29.20
N GLN A 157 11.66 5.37 -29.51
CA GLN A 157 10.49 5.98 -28.87
C GLN A 157 10.32 5.48 -27.44
N ILE A 158 10.67 4.22 -27.19
CA ILE A 158 10.68 3.63 -25.84
C ILE A 158 11.80 4.26 -25.01
N GLU A 159 13.00 4.41 -25.56
CA GLU A 159 14.12 5.06 -24.88
C GLU A 159 13.80 6.52 -24.54
N GLU A 160 13.23 7.27 -25.48
CA GLU A 160 12.78 8.65 -25.26
C GLU A 160 11.75 8.74 -24.11
N PHE A 161 10.75 7.85 -24.10
CA PHE A 161 9.78 7.76 -23.01
C PHE A 161 10.46 7.48 -21.66
N LEU A 162 11.40 6.53 -21.61
CA LEU A 162 12.11 6.17 -20.38
C LEU A 162 13.03 7.29 -19.90
N GLU A 163 13.63 8.07 -20.80
CA GLU A 163 14.41 9.26 -20.45
C GLU A 163 13.53 10.39 -19.92
N ASN A 164 12.38 10.64 -20.56
CA ASN A 164 11.42 11.62 -20.09
C ASN A 164 10.97 11.27 -18.65
N ALA A 165 10.64 10.00 -18.41
CA ALA A 165 10.25 9.52 -17.10
C ALA A 165 11.32 9.69 -16.02
N LYS A 166 12.61 9.59 -16.38
CA LYS A 166 13.74 9.84 -15.46
C LYS A 166 13.91 11.33 -15.14
N ASN A 167 13.55 12.23 -16.06
CA ASN A 167 13.73 13.66 -15.87
C ASN A 167 12.65 14.29 -14.99
N THR A 168 11.41 13.79 -15.04
CA THR A 168 10.32 14.23 -14.15
C THR A 168 10.67 14.04 -12.67
N ASP A 169 11.43 13.00 -12.31
CA ASP A 169 11.86 12.71 -10.94
C ASP A 169 12.81 13.77 -10.34
N LYS A 170 13.58 14.48 -11.17
CA LYS A 170 14.47 15.55 -10.68
C LYS A 170 13.68 16.74 -10.13
N VAL A 171 12.44 16.94 -10.60
CA VAL A 171 11.55 18.01 -10.16
C VAL A 171 10.83 17.63 -8.86
N THR A 172 10.40 16.37 -8.72
CA THR A 172 9.73 15.85 -7.50
C THR A 172 10.68 15.67 -6.32
N SER A 173 11.99 15.46 -6.55
CA SER A 173 13.02 15.50 -5.51
C SER A 173 13.01 16.79 -4.67
N ALA A 174 12.59 17.92 -5.24
CA ALA A 174 12.43 19.17 -4.50
C ALA A 174 11.17 19.18 -3.62
N LEU A 175 10.10 18.47 -4.02
CA LEU A 175 8.88 18.24 -3.23
C LEU A 175 9.08 17.24 -2.11
N ASP A 176 9.92 16.21 -2.27
CA ASP A 176 10.21 15.20 -1.23
C ASP A 176 10.75 15.87 0.07
N ARG A 177 11.41 17.02 -0.04
CA ARG A 177 11.83 17.83 1.13
C ARG A 177 10.65 18.43 1.88
N ILE A 178 9.58 18.77 1.18
CA ILE A 178 8.35 19.36 1.75
C ILE A 178 7.50 18.25 2.40
N GLU A 179 7.40 17.07 1.76
CA GLU A 179 6.68 15.90 2.30
C GLU A 179 7.27 15.37 3.62
N SER A 180 8.58 15.54 3.83
CA SER A 180 9.24 15.16 5.09
C SER A 180 8.90 16.05 6.30
N THR A 181 8.14 17.13 6.09
CA THR A 181 7.71 18.03 7.16
C THR A 181 6.57 17.40 7.94
N SER A 182 6.67 17.36 9.28
CA SER A 182 5.63 16.80 10.17
C SER A 182 4.21 17.28 9.85
N GLN A 183 4.06 18.53 9.39
CA GLN A 183 2.77 19.12 9.02
C GLN A 183 2.17 18.52 7.73
N MET A 184 3.01 18.14 6.77
CA MET A 184 2.56 17.48 5.55
C MET A 184 2.16 16.03 5.83
N ALA A 185 2.90 15.34 6.72
CA ALA A 185 2.50 14.02 7.19
C ALA A 185 1.11 14.05 7.86
N ASP A 186 0.82 15.05 8.68
CA ASP A 186 -0.50 15.23 9.29
C ASP A 186 -1.61 15.47 8.25
N LEU A 187 -1.31 16.25 7.20
CA LEU A 187 -2.25 16.53 6.10
C LEU A 187 -2.51 15.27 5.26
N LEU A 188 -1.47 14.53 4.89
CA LEU A 188 -1.57 13.28 4.14
C LEU A 188 -2.33 12.21 4.94
N VAL A 189 -2.08 12.11 6.25
CA VAL A 189 -2.84 11.22 7.13
C VAL A 189 -4.31 11.64 7.19
N SER A 190 -4.61 12.94 7.25
CA SER A 190 -5.98 13.46 7.17
C SER A 190 -6.65 13.08 5.85
N ASP A 191 -5.97 13.26 4.72
CA ASP A 191 -6.50 12.93 3.39
C ASP A 191 -6.77 11.43 3.24
N ILE A 192 -5.85 10.58 3.71
CA ILE A 192 -6.03 9.12 3.75
C ILE A 192 -7.26 8.77 4.62
N LEU A 193 -7.42 9.43 5.78
CA LEU A 193 -8.56 9.21 6.66
C LEU A 193 -9.89 9.75 6.11
N MET A 194 -9.88 10.66 5.14
CA MET A 194 -11.10 11.12 4.48
C MET A 194 -11.62 10.12 3.45
N THR A 195 -10.75 9.26 2.89
CA THR A 195 -11.17 8.21 1.95
C THR A 195 -11.63 6.94 2.68
N ASP A 196 -12.71 6.31 2.21
CA ASP A 196 -13.20 5.07 2.82
C ASP A 196 -12.24 3.89 2.63
N ASN A 197 -11.52 3.87 1.50
CA ASN A 197 -10.46 2.90 1.23
C ASN A 197 -9.23 3.12 2.13
N GLY A 198 -8.87 4.38 2.40
CA GLY A 198 -7.78 4.73 3.31
C GLY A 198 -8.10 4.34 4.75
N LYS A 199 -9.33 4.58 5.24
CA LYS A 199 -9.80 4.09 6.55
C LYS A 199 -9.70 2.56 6.65
N CYS A 200 -10.14 1.84 5.62
CA CYS A 200 -10.07 0.37 5.59
C CYS A 200 -8.62 -0.13 5.59
N SER A 201 -7.74 0.52 4.83
CA SER A 201 -6.32 0.20 4.74
C SER A 201 -5.61 0.44 6.07
N LEU A 202 -5.86 1.59 6.71
CA LEU A 202 -5.28 1.93 8.01
C LEU A 202 -5.79 1.00 9.12
N LYS A 203 -7.08 0.65 9.07
CA LYS A 203 -7.67 -0.34 9.97
C LYS A 203 -7.01 -1.70 9.78
N THR A 204 -6.79 -2.13 8.54
CA THR A 204 -6.13 -3.41 8.24
C THR A 204 -4.68 -3.40 8.74
N LEU A 205 -3.94 -2.31 8.48
CA LEU A 205 -2.58 -2.12 8.98
C LEU A 205 -2.52 -2.15 10.51
N PHE A 206 -3.44 -1.44 11.18
CA PHE A 206 -3.54 -1.44 12.63
C PHE A 206 -3.82 -2.84 13.19
N HIS A 207 -4.76 -3.58 12.57
CA HIS A 207 -5.05 -4.96 12.98
C HIS A 207 -3.86 -5.88 12.74
N PHE A 208 -3.12 -5.68 11.65
CA PHE A 208 -1.91 -6.43 11.34
C PHE A 208 -0.82 -6.17 12.38
N ILE A 209 -0.52 -4.91 12.68
CA ILE A 209 0.48 -4.53 13.70
C ILE A 209 0.08 -5.06 15.07
N LYS A 210 -1.20 -4.89 15.46
CA LYS A 210 -1.70 -5.37 16.76
C LYS A 210 -1.66 -6.89 16.86
N GLY A 211 -1.97 -7.61 15.79
CA GLY A 211 -1.94 -9.07 15.73
C GLY A 211 -0.52 -9.64 15.71
N ASN A 212 0.43 -8.92 15.13
CA ASN A 212 1.82 -9.35 14.99
C ASN A 212 2.78 -8.63 15.95
N LYS A 213 2.28 -7.97 17.00
CA LYS A 213 3.12 -7.19 17.93
C LYS A 213 4.26 -8.01 18.55
N GLU A 214 4.00 -9.26 18.88
CA GLU A 214 5.03 -10.14 19.47
C GLU A 214 6.06 -10.59 18.45
N TRP A 215 5.65 -10.85 17.21
CA TRP A 215 6.57 -11.09 16.11
C TRP A 215 7.46 -9.84 15.87
N ILE A 216 6.87 -8.65 15.87
CA ILE A 216 7.63 -7.39 15.73
C ILE A 216 8.62 -7.22 16.90
N TYR A 217 8.20 -7.46 18.14
CA TYR A 217 9.10 -7.37 19.31
C TYR A 217 10.20 -8.43 19.31
N GLN A 218 9.96 -9.62 18.77
CA GLN A 218 10.99 -10.64 18.54
C GLN A 218 12.00 -10.18 17.48
N GLN A 219 11.54 -9.64 16.35
CA GLN A 219 12.42 -9.10 15.30
C GLN A 219 13.25 -7.91 15.78
N LEU A 220 12.69 -7.07 16.64
CA LEU A 220 13.38 -5.94 17.27
C LEU A 220 14.31 -6.36 18.42
N GLY A 221 14.38 -7.64 18.77
CA GLY A 221 15.25 -8.17 19.83
C GLY A 221 14.83 -7.76 21.25
N VAL A 222 13.59 -7.29 21.45
CA VAL A 222 13.07 -6.82 22.74
C VAL A 222 12.40 -7.95 23.53
N SER A 223 11.93 -8.99 22.87
CA SER A 223 11.28 -10.13 23.53
C SER A 223 12.29 -11.17 24.05
N GLY A 224 12.10 -11.62 25.29
CA GLY A 224 12.96 -12.61 25.96
C GLY A 224 12.67 -14.07 25.60
N ASP A 225 11.55 -14.36 24.93
CA ASP A 225 11.13 -15.73 24.61
C ASP A 225 11.50 -16.09 23.15
N LYS A 226 12.60 -16.84 23.00
CA LYS A 226 13.14 -17.33 21.73
C LYS A 226 12.44 -18.61 21.22
N SER A 227 11.46 -19.14 21.96
CA SER A 227 11.03 -20.53 21.77
C SER A 227 10.04 -20.77 20.64
N ARG A 228 9.40 -19.72 20.08
CA ARG A 228 8.52 -19.86 18.90
C ARG A 228 8.65 -18.67 17.96
N VAL A 229 9.40 -18.86 16.87
CA VAL A 229 9.33 -17.98 15.70
C VAL A 229 7.99 -18.29 15.02
N GLN A 230 6.95 -17.56 15.41
CA GLN A 230 5.66 -17.66 14.76
C GLN A 230 5.70 -16.75 13.54
N GLU A 231 5.53 -17.32 12.33
CA GLU A 231 5.42 -16.53 11.10
C GLU A 231 4.30 -15.49 11.21
N ALA A 232 4.47 -14.36 10.52
CA ALA A 232 3.49 -13.27 10.54
C ALA A 232 2.11 -13.81 10.15
N SER A 233 1.20 -13.82 11.12
CA SER A 233 -0.12 -14.42 10.95
C SER A 233 -0.98 -13.47 10.14
N ARG A 234 -1.44 -13.94 8.97
CA ARG A 234 -2.33 -13.21 8.05
C ARG A 234 -3.78 -13.13 8.55
N SER A 235 -4.11 -13.84 9.61
CA SER A 235 -5.45 -13.93 10.18
C SER A 235 -5.51 -13.31 11.58
N LYS A 236 -6.74 -12.96 11.99
CA LYS A 236 -7.13 -12.19 13.18
C LYS A 236 -6.23 -12.44 14.40
N PRO A 237 -5.94 -11.41 15.22
CA PRO A 237 -5.19 -11.58 16.46
C PRO A 237 -5.76 -12.75 17.24
N ALA A 238 -4.91 -13.72 17.59
CA ALA A 238 -5.31 -14.84 18.44
C ALA A 238 -5.91 -14.24 19.71
N GLN A 239 -7.21 -14.46 19.93
CA GLN A 239 -7.84 -14.02 21.16
C GLN A 239 -7.17 -14.76 22.30
N LEU A 240 -6.56 -14.02 23.22
CA LEU A 240 -6.03 -14.59 24.45
C LEU A 240 -7.19 -15.30 25.15
N SER A 241 -6.95 -16.52 25.65
CA SER A 241 -7.97 -17.23 26.40
C SER A 241 -8.39 -16.37 27.61
N LEU A 242 -9.65 -16.48 28.02
CA LEU A 242 -10.15 -15.77 29.20
C LEU A 242 -9.27 -16.08 30.41
N THR A 243 -8.85 -17.34 30.56
CA THR A 243 -7.94 -17.79 31.61
C THR A 243 -6.58 -17.08 31.52
N HIS A 244 -5.99 -16.94 30.33
CA HIS A 244 -4.73 -16.21 30.19
C HIS A 244 -4.90 -14.74 30.59
N THR A 245 -5.99 -14.10 30.18
CA THR A 245 -6.29 -12.70 30.51
C THR A 245 -6.51 -12.48 32.01
N MET A 246 -7.11 -13.46 32.70
CA MET A 246 -7.35 -13.38 34.15
C MET A 246 -6.07 -13.57 34.98
N PHE A 247 -5.11 -14.37 34.51
CA PHE A 247 -3.97 -14.81 35.31
C PHE A 247 -2.61 -14.30 34.83
N HIS A 248 -2.52 -13.50 33.77
CA HIS A 248 -1.26 -12.98 33.25
C HIS A 248 -1.31 -11.47 32.99
N ILE A 249 -0.23 -10.76 33.35
CA ILE A 249 0.05 -9.38 32.95
C ILE A 249 1.12 -9.44 31.86
N GLY A 250 0.70 -9.33 30.60
CA GLY A 250 1.60 -9.52 29.46
C GLY A 250 2.12 -10.95 29.41
N TYR A 251 3.42 -11.12 29.64
CA TYR A 251 4.10 -12.43 29.68
C TYR A 251 4.27 -13.01 31.08
N HIS A 252 4.01 -12.22 32.12
CA HIS A 252 4.22 -12.61 33.50
C HIS A 252 2.93 -13.12 34.12
N LYS A 253 3.02 -14.15 34.95
CA LYS A 253 1.86 -14.60 35.76
C LYS A 253 1.54 -13.54 36.80
N PHE A 254 0.26 -13.36 37.10
CA PHE A 254 -0.19 -12.45 38.15
C PHE A 254 0.40 -12.82 39.52
N ASP A 255 0.60 -14.11 39.77
CA ASP A 255 1.22 -14.63 40.99
C ASP A 255 2.68 -14.18 41.16
N GLU A 256 3.42 -13.96 40.07
CA GLU A 256 4.79 -13.43 40.11
C GLU A 256 4.83 -11.98 40.62
N LEU A 257 3.76 -11.21 40.36
CA LEU A 257 3.62 -9.85 40.90
C LEU A 257 3.31 -9.90 42.41
N LEU A 258 2.44 -10.82 42.85
CA LEU A 258 2.06 -10.96 44.26
C LEU A 258 3.21 -11.50 45.12
N THR A 259 4.03 -12.37 44.57
CA THR A 259 5.23 -12.93 45.23
C THR A 259 6.43 -11.96 45.19
N GLY A 260 6.34 -10.88 44.41
CA GLY A 260 7.38 -9.87 44.30
C GLY A 260 8.56 -10.26 43.40
N GLU A 261 8.45 -11.36 42.67
CA GLU A 261 9.41 -11.80 41.65
C GLU A 261 9.39 -10.88 40.42
N CYS A 262 8.21 -10.42 40.03
CA CYS A 262 8.03 -9.41 39.00
C CYS A 262 7.88 -8.02 39.64
N LYS A 263 8.89 -7.15 39.46
CA LYS A 263 8.85 -5.75 39.91
C LYS A 263 8.65 -4.83 38.70
N PRO A 264 7.40 -4.49 38.34
CA PRO A 264 7.16 -3.55 37.26
C PRO A 264 7.75 -2.17 37.62
N HIS A 265 8.37 -1.52 36.63
CA HIS A 265 8.86 -0.16 36.76
C HIS A 265 7.69 0.84 36.72
N TRP A 266 7.04 1.03 37.87
CA TRP A 266 5.85 1.88 38.02
C TRP A 266 6.05 3.31 37.50
N LEU A 267 7.25 3.86 37.65
CA LEU A 267 7.61 5.20 37.17
C LEU A 267 7.59 5.30 35.64
N ASN A 268 8.14 4.30 34.95
CA ASN A 268 8.14 4.26 33.49
C ASN A 268 6.71 4.11 32.94
N LEU A 269 5.85 3.38 33.66
CA LEU A 269 4.45 3.22 33.30
C LEU A 269 3.67 4.55 33.42
N LEU A 270 3.97 5.36 34.43
CA LEU A 270 3.37 6.69 34.62
C LEU A 270 3.88 7.72 33.61
N GLN A 271 5.11 7.55 33.11
CA GLN A 271 5.72 8.40 32.09
C GLN A 271 5.34 8.02 30.65
N ALA A 272 4.52 6.98 30.45
CA ALA A 272 4.01 6.62 29.13
C ALA A 272 3.24 7.79 28.48
N PRO A 273 3.22 7.92 27.14
CA PRO A 273 2.43 8.94 26.47
C PRO A 273 0.95 8.80 26.87
N MET A 274 0.32 9.91 27.27
CA MET A 274 -1.02 9.98 27.91
C MET A 274 -1.10 9.50 29.38
N GLY A 275 0.03 9.12 29.99
CA GLY A 275 0.15 8.78 31.40
C GLY A 275 0.08 10.01 32.32
N LEU A 276 -0.23 9.77 33.61
CA LEU A 276 -0.20 10.81 34.62
C LEU A 276 1.25 11.08 35.04
N ARG A 277 1.71 12.32 34.83
CA ARG A 277 3.05 12.70 35.28
C ARG A 277 3.20 12.51 36.81
N PRO A 278 4.38 12.08 37.29
CA PRO A 278 4.61 11.82 38.72
C PRO A 278 4.22 12.99 39.64
N GLU A 279 4.38 14.24 39.18
CA GLU A 279 4.03 15.43 39.97
C GLU A 279 2.51 15.56 40.16
N LYS A 280 1.74 15.21 39.13
CA LYS A 280 0.27 15.19 39.18
C LYS A 280 -0.24 14.03 40.01
N VAL A 281 0.45 12.89 39.99
CA VAL A 281 0.15 11.77 40.90
C VAL A 281 0.39 12.19 42.35
N TRP A 282 1.51 12.87 42.65
CA TRP A 282 1.77 13.37 44.00
C TRP A 282 0.77 14.43 44.46
N SER A 283 0.34 15.34 43.57
CA SER A 283 -0.68 16.34 43.94
C SER A 283 -2.02 15.69 44.31
N HIS A 284 -2.37 14.58 43.65
CA HIS A 284 -3.55 13.79 44.00
C HIS A 284 -3.35 12.98 45.28
N LEU A 285 -2.16 12.43 45.52
CA LEU A 285 -1.88 11.67 46.74
C LEU A 285 -1.86 12.60 47.97
N SER A 286 -1.19 13.74 47.88
CA SER A 286 -1.11 14.74 48.97
C SER A 286 -2.42 15.46 49.26
N SER A 287 -3.43 15.34 48.39
CA SER A 287 -4.79 15.83 48.68
C SER A 287 -5.60 14.85 49.51
N ARG A 288 -5.24 13.56 49.54
CA ARG A 288 -5.91 12.55 50.36
C ARG A 288 -5.60 12.76 51.83
N TRP A 289 -6.62 12.56 52.67
CA TRP A 289 -6.51 12.71 54.13
C TRP A 289 -5.46 11.75 54.73
N ASP A 290 -5.30 10.56 54.15
CA ASP A 290 -4.30 9.54 54.54
C ASP A 290 -2.86 10.05 54.48
N PHE A 291 -2.53 10.87 53.47
CA PHE A 291 -1.17 11.35 53.20
C PHE A 291 -0.87 12.71 53.84
N ARG A 292 -1.89 13.49 54.19
CA ARG A 292 -1.72 14.78 54.89
C ARG A 292 -1.38 14.60 56.36
N ASN A 293 -1.98 13.58 56.97
CA ASN A 293 -2.08 13.45 58.41
C ASN A 293 -1.61 12.06 58.88
N ALA A 294 -0.51 11.55 58.32
CA ALA A 294 0.03 10.22 58.62
C ALA A 294 0.33 9.97 60.11
N TYR A 295 0.51 11.04 60.90
CA TYR A 295 0.76 10.96 62.35
C TYR A 295 -0.48 11.16 63.21
N SER A 296 -1.63 11.55 62.62
CA SER A 296 -2.88 11.82 63.36
C SER A 296 -4.03 10.90 62.94
N SER A 297 -3.75 9.92 62.08
CA SER A 297 -4.72 8.95 61.60
C SER A 297 -4.54 7.63 62.37
N ASN A 298 -5.64 7.08 62.89
CA ASN A 298 -5.69 5.76 63.55
C ASN A 298 -5.52 4.61 62.55
N LEU A 299 -4.58 4.72 61.60
CA LEU A 299 -4.34 3.71 60.59
C LEU A 299 -3.48 2.57 61.17
N PRO A 300 -3.75 1.31 60.79
CA PRO A 300 -2.91 0.16 61.11
C PRO A 300 -1.44 0.39 60.70
N ALA A 301 -0.49 -0.15 61.48
CA ALA A 301 0.96 0.03 61.25
C ALA A 301 1.40 -0.28 59.80
N HIS A 302 0.86 -1.36 59.22
CA HIS A 302 1.11 -1.75 57.83
C HIS A 302 0.69 -0.68 56.79
N GLN A 303 -0.40 0.06 57.04
CA GLN A 303 -0.84 1.11 56.14
C GLN A 303 0.06 2.36 56.23
N ASN A 304 0.63 2.64 57.39
CA ASN A 304 1.62 3.71 57.56
C ASN A 304 2.95 3.41 56.84
N GLU A 305 3.39 2.15 56.83
CA GLU A 305 4.56 1.72 56.05
C GLU A 305 4.34 1.90 54.54
N ILE A 306 3.16 1.52 54.04
CA ILE A 306 2.78 1.72 52.63
C ILE A 306 2.76 3.21 52.29
N ILE A 307 2.16 4.05 53.13
CA ILE A 307 2.09 5.51 52.91
C ILE A 307 3.50 6.11 52.89
N SER A 308 4.40 5.65 53.77
CA SER A 308 5.79 6.07 53.81
C SER A 308 6.55 5.66 52.54
N TYR A 309 6.37 4.43 52.08
CA TYR A 309 6.98 3.92 50.86
C TYR A 309 6.48 4.65 49.59
N ILE A 310 5.18 4.85 49.45
CA ILE A 310 4.61 5.61 48.33
C ILE A 310 5.07 7.07 48.38
N SER A 311 5.13 7.66 49.58
CA SER A 311 5.62 9.02 49.77
C SER A 311 7.10 9.16 49.38
N SER A 312 7.95 8.19 49.70
CA SER A 312 9.37 8.24 49.32
C SER A 312 9.57 8.10 47.81
N LEU A 313 8.75 7.29 47.14
CA LEU A 313 8.78 7.12 45.68
C LEU A 313 8.40 8.38 44.91
N PHE A 314 7.37 9.11 45.35
CA PHE A 314 6.83 10.24 44.57
C PHE A 314 7.35 11.62 45.03
N LYS A 315 7.75 11.80 46.31
CA LYS A 315 8.31 13.07 46.79
C LYS A 315 9.62 13.45 46.09
N GLN A 316 10.41 12.48 45.62
CA GLN A 316 11.68 12.72 44.94
C GLN A 316 11.53 13.46 43.60
N TYR A 317 10.33 13.42 43.00
CA TYR A 317 10.04 14.02 41.68
C TYR A 317 9.40 15.41 41.78
N VAL A 318 9.17 15.91 43.00
CA VAL A 318 8.64 17.25 43.24
C VAL A 318 9.82 18.15 43.61
N LYS A 319 10.44 18.77 42.60
CA LYS A 319 11.36 19.90 42.75
C LYS A 319 10.75 21.13 42.13
#